data_AF-A0A820I4I0-F1
#
_entry.id   AF-A0A820I4I0-F1
#
_cell.length_a   1.000
_cell.length_b   1.000
_cell.length_c   1.000
_cell.angle_alpha   90.00
_cell.angle_beta   90.00
_cell.angle_gamma   90.00
#
_symmetry.space_group_name_H-M   'P 1'
#
loop_
_entity.id
_entity.type
_entity.pdbx_description
1 polymer ?
#
loop_
_entity_poly.entity_id
_entity_poly.type
_entity_poly.pdbx_seq_one_letter_code
_entity_poly.pdbx_strand_id
1 'polypeptide(L)' 'MQSPYLSFMNYVLQNSRRGDIQNVIDTIDQYGWTKQWLMNIGDRKGKILDDAILTRKPKTVLELGTFLGYSS' A
#
# COMPACT_ATOMS: atom_id res chain seq x y z
N MET A 1 2.95 19.29 -16.89
CA MET A 1 2.67 17.85 -16.60
C MET A 1 2.36 17.74 -15.11
N GLN A 2 1.15 17.30 -14.73
CA GLN A 2 0.90 16.94 -13.33
C GLN A 2 1.66 15.65 -13.01
N SER A 3 2.29 15.58 -11.84
CA SER A 3 3.01 14.39 -11.39
C SER A 3 2.03 13.22 -11.23
N PRO A 4 2.34 12.00 -11.74
CA PRO A 4 1.46 10.83 -11.63
C PRO A 4 1.20 10.40 -10.17
N TYR A 5 1.99 10.92 -9.22
CA TYR A 5 1.82 10.66 -7.79
C TYR A 5 0.80 11.60 -7.13
N LEU A 6 0.51 12.76 -7.73
CA LEU A 6 -0.49 13.70 -7.18
C LEU A 6 -1.90 13.14 -7.32
N SER A 7 -2.23 12.49 -8.44
CA SER A 7 -3.53 11.86 -8.63
C SER A 7 -3.74 10.70 -7.65
N PHE A 8 -2.71 9.89 -7.42
CA PHE A 8 -2.70 8.85 -6.39
C PHE A 8 -2.96 9.44 -5.00
N MET A 9 -2.14 10.43 -4.59
CA MET A 9 -2.24 11.03 -3.27
C MET A 9 -3.63 11.63 -3.03
N ASN A 10 -4.15 12.39 -4.00
CA ASN A 10 -5.48 12.99 -3.92
C ASN A 10 -6.56 11.91 -3.81
N TYR A 11 -6.46 10.82 -4.59
CA TYR A 11 -7.41 9.73 -4.51
C TYR A 11 -7.42 9.07 -3.12
N VAL A 12 -6.25 8.74 -2.57
CA VAL A 12 -6.17 8.11 -1.24
C VAL A 12 -6.70 9.04 -0.16
N LEU A 13 -6.32 10.32 -0.18
CA LEU A 13 -6.76 11.30 0.83
C LEU A 13 -8.28 11.54 0.80
N GLN A 14 -8.91 11.45 -0.37
CA GLN A 14 -10.35 11.67 -0.52
C GLN A 14 -11.20 10.43 -0.25
N ASN A 15 -10.64 9.22 -0.43
CA ASN A 15 -11.42 7.97 -0.42
C ASN A 15 -11.07 7.04 0.74
N SER A 16 -10.03 7.34 1.53
CA SER A 16 -9.67 6.57 2.72
C SER A 16 -10.13 7.23 4.03
N ARG A 17 -10.33 6.40 5.05
CA ARG A 17 -10.67 6.82 6.41
C ARG A 17 -9.39 6.97 7.23
N ARG A 18 -9.18 8.16 7.77
CA ARG A 18 -8.05 8.43 8.67
C ARG A 18 -8.13 7.53 9.92
N GLY A 19 -7.03 6.85 10.22
CA GLY A 19 -6.92 5.94 11.38
C GLY A 19 -7.33 4.49 11.09
N ASP A 20 -7.81 4.20 9.88
CA ASP A 20 -8.18 2.86 9.44
C ASP A 20 -7.16 2.37 8.40
N ILE A 21 -6.12 1.66 8.88
CA ILE A 21 -4.99 1.23 8.04
C ILE A 21 -5.46 0.29 6.92
N GLN A 22 -6.35 -0.66 7.23
CA GLN A 22 -6.85 -1.59 6.23
C GLN A 22 -7.60 -0.85 5.12
N ASN A 23 -8.43 0.13 5.47
CA ASN A 23 -9.13 0.92 4.46
C ASN A 23 -8.19 1.76 3.59
N VAL A 24 -7.08 2.26 4.14
CA VAL A 24 -6.05 2.94 3.34
C VAL A 24 -5.42 1.98 2.32
N ILE A 25 -5.03 0.78 2.76
CA ILE A 25 -4.46 -0.28 1.91
C ILE A 25 -5.45 -0.67 0.80
N ASP A 26 -6.70 -0.96 1.15
CA ASP A 26 -7.75 -1.33 0.19
C ASP A 26 -8.00 -0.22 -0.85
N THR A 27 -7.99 1.04 -0.41
CA THR A 27 -8.15 2.21 -1.28
C THR A 27 -6.99 2.33 -2.27
N ILE A 28 -5.75 2.08 -1.82
CA ILE A 28 -4.56 2.09 -2.68
C ILE A 28 -4.64 0.96 -3.72
N ASP A 29 -5.02 -0.24 -3.31
CA ASP A 29 -5.20 -1.37 -4.23
C ASP A 29 -6.28 -1.08 -5.27
N GLN A 30 -7.42 -0.53 -4.85
CA GLN A 30 -8.47 -0.13 -5.78
C GLN A 30 -7.97 0.88 -6.83
N TYR A 31 -7.16 1.87 -6.42
CA TYR A 31 -6.53 2.80 -7.36
C TYR A 31 -5.59 2.07 -8.33
N GLY A 32 -4.76 1.17 -7.80
CA GLY A 32 -3.85 0.31 -8.55
C GLY A 32 -4.54 -0.52 -9.64
N TRP A 33 -5.72 -1.06 -9.32
CA TRP A 33 -6.51 -1.90 -10.22
C TRP A 33 -7.35 -1.12 -11.22
N THR A 34 -7.91 0.04 -10.82
CA THR A 34 -8.97 0.70 -11.60
C THR A 34 -8.55 2.00 -12.27
N LYS A 35 -7.45 2.62 -11.85
CA LYS A 35 -7.02 3.94 -12.34
C LYS A 35 -5.64 3.91 -12.97
N GLN A 36 -4.65 3.41 -12.25
CA GLN A 36 -3.27 3.41 -12.71
C GLN A 36 -2.51 2.26 -12.06
N TRP A 37 -1.79 1.50 -12.88
CA TRP A 37 -0.93 0.44 -12.37
C TRP A 37 0.17 1.01 -11.47
N LEU A 38 0.36 0.37 -10.31
CA LEU A 38 1.39 0.71 -9.31
C LEU A 38 2.31 -0.49 -9.09
N MET A 39 3.56 -0.21 -8.71
CA MET A 39 4.57 -1.23 -8.40
C MET A 39 4.45 -1.80 -6.98
N ASN A 40 3.33 -1.55 -6.29
CA ASN A 40 3.10 -2.02 -4.93
C ASN A 40 3.11 -3.54 -4.87
N ILE A 41 3.34 -4.10 -3.68
CA ILE A 41 3.24 -5.55 -3.47
C ILE A 41 1.83 -6.08 -3.82
N GLY A 42 0.79 -5.30 -3.51
CA GLY A 42 -0.61 -5.61 -3.78
C GLY A 42 -1.19 -6.70 -2.87
N ASP A 43 -2.52 -6.75 -2.78
CA ASP A 43 -3.32 -7.72 -2.01
C ASP A 43 -2.81 -9.17 -2.01
N ARG A 44 -2.43 -9.71 -3.18
CA ARG A 44 -2.07 -11.12 -3.32
C ARG A 44 -0.72 -11.47 -2.72
N LYS A 45 0.31 -10.67 -2.99
CA LYS A 45 1.66 -10.89 -2.42
C LYS A 45 1.74 -10.35 -0.99
N GLY A 46 0.92 -9.36 -0.64
CA GLY A 46 0.78 -8.85 0.73
C GLY A 46 0.43 -9.97 1.71
N LYS A 47 -0.52 -10.85 1.37
CA LYS A 47 -0.86 -12.02 2.21
C LYS A 47 0.33 -12.94 2.50
N ILE A 48 1.21 -13.14 1.52
CA ILE A 48 2.42 -13.95 1.70
C ILE A 48 3.39 -13.27 2.67
N LEU A 49 3.51 -11.94 2.58
CA LEU A 49 4.31 -11.14 3.50
C LEU A 49 3.72 -11.18 4.92
N ASP A 50 2.41 -11.00 5.06
CA ASP A 50 1.68 -11.07 6.33
C ASP A 50 1.91 -12.42 7.02
N ASP A 51 1.74 -13.52 6.28
CA ASP A 51 1.98 -14.88 6.78
C ASP A 51 3.42 -15.05 7.27
N ALA A 52 4.40 -14.53 6.52
CA ALA A 52 5.81 -14.59 6.89
C ALA A 52 6.11 -13.79 8.18
N ILE A 53 5.53 -12.59 8.33
CA ILE A 53 5.69 -11.75 9.52
C ILE A 53 5.04 -12.40 10.73
N LEU A 54 3.79 -12.85 10.60
CA LEU A 54 3.03 -13.49 11.68
C LEU A 54 3.68 -14.78 12.17
N THR A 55 4.26 -15.55 11.24
CA THR A 55 4.96 -16.80 11.57
C THR A 55 6.30 -16.54 12.25
N ARG A 56 7.10 -15.60 11.73
CA ARG A 56 8.48 -15.40 12.19
C ARG A 56 8.60 -14.44 13.37
N LYS A 57 7.59 -13.59 13.60
CA LYS A 57 7.55 -12.58 14.67
C LYS A 57 8.88 -11.80 14.81
N PRO A 58 9.39 -11.19 13.73
CA PRO A 58 10.66 -10.49 13.77
C PRO A 58 10.58 -9.30 14.73
N LYS A 59 11.66 -9.05 15.48
CA LYS A 59 11.77 -7.87 16.36
C LYS A 59 12.12 -6.59 15.59
N THR A 60 12.69 -6.72 14.40
CA THR A 60 13.15 -5.61 13.56
C THR A 60 13.00 -6.01 12.10
N VAL A 61 12.50 -5.10 11.27
CA VAL A 61 12.31 -5.27 9.83
C VAL A 61 13.02 -4.13 9.11
N LEU A 62 13.68 -4.44 7.99
CA LEU A 62 14.30 -3.46 7.09
C LEU A 62 13.57 -3.50 5.75
N GLU A 63 12.98 -2.38 5.37
CA GLU A 63 12.38 -2.20 4.04
C GLU A 63 13.37 -1.47 3.12
N LEU A 64 13.75 -2.11 2.02
CA LEU A 64 14.64 -1.54 1.01
C LEU A 64 13.80 -1.05 -0.17
N GLY A 65 13.48 0.26 -0.15
CA GLY A 65 12.63 0.90 -1.15
C GLY A 65 11.16 0.90 -0.74
N THR A 66 10.68 2.04 -0.25
CA THR A 66 9.33 2.18 0.33
C THR A 66 8.27 2.62 -0.68
N PHE A 67 8.69 3.16 -1.84
CA PHE A 67 7.83 3.72 -2.88
C PHE A 67 6.78 4.71 -2.36
N LEU A 68 5.55 4.26 -2.10
CA LEU A 68 4.42 5.07 -1.60
C LEU A 68 4.00 4.68 -0.17
N GLY A 69 4.79 3.86 0.53
CA GLY A 69 4.57 3.47 1.94
C GLY A 69 3.47 2.41 2.14
N TYR A 70 3.12 1.65 1.10
CA TYR A 70 2.04 0.66 1.15
C TYR A 70 2.36 -0.55 2.04
N SER A 71 3.62 -0.98 2.07
CA SER A 71 4.09 -2.19 2.75
C SER A 71 4.55 -1.98 4.20
N SER A 72 4.48 -0.74 4.70
CA SER A 72 5.03 -0.32 5.99
C SER A 72 4.01 -0.34 7.12
#